data_AF-A0A0G0RS07-F1
#
_entry.id   AF-A0A0G0RS07-F1
#
_cell.length_a   1.000
_cell.length_b   1.000
_cell.length_c   1.000
_cell.angle_alpha   90.00
_cell.angle_beta   90.00
_cell.angle_gamma   90.00
#
_symmetry.space_group_name_H-M   'P 1'
#
loop_
_entity.id
_entity.type
_entity.pdbx_description
1 polymer ?
#
loop_
_entity_poly.entity_id
_entity_poly.type
_entity_poly.pdbx_seq_one_letter_code
_entity_poly.pdbx_strand_id
1 'polypeptide(L)'
;MLQNISGGVRTSYGVKREGKTEFVIVAPHAGGDDRCTGKIARLIGKQLEAGIVINKFFFKKTNSRAEKLPDRAIDFNRLYWSSRQGKYIWKKQFPAMKEFYTDIGKFCDRVAERSHKKAVAVYIHGMNIPRLGIDIGVGMKAKGKGFRFEGSLKSPYYCSGVATLQLSQVKKIKKLLETGIMNKYGLMVGVGKHYPAWSKRIAVQFHKTAGRDDYALQLEIDKELRNSPEDLVYISNLISESLKNTFC
;
A
#
# COMPACT_ATOMS: atom_id res chain seq x y z
N MET A 1 -13.12 -6.11 22.29
CA MET A 1 -12.25 -7.25 22.67
C MET A 1 -11.43 -7.67 21.45
N LEU A 2 -10.19 -7.15 21.27
CA LEU A 2 -9.33 -7.49 20.12
C LEU A 2 -8.49 -8.72 20.49
N GLN A 3 -8.98 -9.92 20.15
CA GLN A 3 -8.21 -11.16 20.33
C GLN A 3 -6.84 -11.05 19.63
N ASN A 4 -5.81 -11.57 20.30
CA ASN A 4 -4.45 -11.70 19.79
C ASN A 4 -4.45 -12.31 18.38
N ILE A 5 -4.23 -11.49 17.35
CA ILE A 5 -3.96 -11.96 15.98
C ILE A 5 -2.52 -12.48 15.96
N SER A 6 -2.33 -13.69 16.48
CA SER A 6 -1.06 -14.32 16.84
C SER A 6 -0.33 -15.04 15.68
N GLY A 7 -0.88 -15.06 14.46
CA GLY A 7 -0.31 -15.85 13.36
C GLY A 7 0.87 -15.24 12.59
N GLY A 8 1.60 -14.25 13.12
CA GLY A 8 2.66 -13.55 12.39
C GLY A 8 4.07 -13.90 12.86
N VAL A 9 4.96 -14.22 11.92
CA VAL A 9 6.40 -14.41 12.18
C VAL A 9 7.06 -13.05 12.40
N ARG A 10 7.86 -12.91 13.46
CA ARG A 10 8.66 -11.71 13.73
C ARG A 10 9.82 -11.62 12.73
N THR A 11 10.11 -10.41 12.24
CA THR A 11 11.20 -10.12 11.29
C THR A 11 12.05 -8.97 11.80
N SER A 12 13.15 -8.63 11.10
CA SER A 12 13.96 -7.46 11.46
C SER A 12 13.22 -6.13 11.30
N TYR A 13 12.12 -6.08 10.55
CA TYR A 13 11.30 -4.90 10.32
C TYR A 13 9.97 -4.87 11.09
N GLY A 14 9.50 -6.01 11.58
CA GLY A 14 8.21 -6.10 12.26
C GLY A 14 7.60 -7.48 12.18
N VAL A 15 6.61 -7.65 11.30
CA VAL A 15 5.85 -8.90 11.19
C VAL A 15 5.56 -9.26 9.73
N LYS A 16 5.62 -10.55 9.43
CA LYS A 16 5.03 -11.15 8.23
C LYS A 16 4.12 -12.32 8.54
N ARG A 17 3.23 -12.64 7.59
CA ARG A 17 2.47 -13.89 7.56
C ARG A 17 2.18 -14.21 6.11
N GLU A 18 2.35 -15.46 5.73
CA GLU A 18 1.96 -15.95 4.42
C GLU A 18 0.43 -15.97 4.23
N GLY A 19 -0.02 -15.82 2.99
CA GLY A 19 -1.43 -15.89 2.60
C GLY A 19 -1.79 -17.15 1.84
N LYS A 20 -3.09 -17.30 1.58
CA LYS A 20 -3.66 -18.36 0.75
C LYS A 20 -4.33 -17.84 -0.52
N THR A 21 -4.58 -16.54 -0.62
CA THR A 21 -5.25 -15.88 -1.76
C THR A 21 -4.28 -15.03 -2.57
N GLU A 22 -4.76 -14.41 -3.65
CA GLU A 22 -3.94 -13.56 -4.51
C GLU A 22 -3.48 -12.24 -3.88
N PHE A 23 -3.96 -11.92 -2.68
CA PHE A 23 -3.71 -10.63 -2.04
C PHE A 23 -2.45 -10.64 -1.17
N VAL A 24 -1.70 -9.55 -1.22
CA VAL A 24 -0.56 -9.26 -0.34
C VAL A 24 -0.73 -7.87 0.27
N ILE A 25 -0.98 -7.79 1.57
CA ILE A 25 -1.26 -6.53 2.28
C ILE A 25 0.02 -6.02 2.94
N VAL A 26 0.41 -4.80 2.59
CA VAL A 26 1.68 -4.20 2.99
C VAL A 26 1.41 -2.94 3.81
N ALA A 27 2.03 -2.78 4.98
CA ALA A 27 1.95 -1.55 5.77
C ALA A 27 3.37 -1.06 6.09
N PRO A 28 3.97 -0.23 5.20
CA PRO A 28 5.36 0.18 5.32
C PRO A 28 5.60 1.22 6.42
N HIS A 29 4.56 1.86 6.94
CA HIS A 29 4.65 2.95 7.92
C HIS A 29 3.93 2.68 9.25
N ALA A 30 3.58 1.42 9.52
CA ALA A 30 2.91 1.05 10.75
C ALA A 30 3.81 1.18 12.01
N GLY A 31 5.11 1.46 11.82
CA GLY A 31 6.06 1.73 12.89
C GLY A 31 5.82 3.04 13.63
N GLY A 32 4.89 3.88 13.17
CA GLY A 32 4.38 5.06 13.90
C GLY A 32 4.31 6.35 13.09
N ASP A 33 4.54 6.32 11.78
CA ASP A 33 4.22 7.48 10.92
C ASP A 33 2.72 7.51 10.60
N ASP A 34 2.16 6.34 10.28
CA ASP A 34 0.78 6.23 9.82
C ASP A 34 -0.04 5.47 10.86
N ARG A 35 -0.65 6.19 11.81
CA ARG A 35 -1.40 5.63 12.96
C ARG A 35 -2.38 4.52 12.54
N CYS A 36 -2.48 3.42 13.28
CA CYS A 36 -3.45 2.33 13.03
C CYS A 36 -3.37 1.60 11.66
N THR A 37 -2.54 2.00 10.70
CA THR A 37 -2.42 1.31 9.39
C THR A 37 -2.03 -0.16 9.53
N GLY A 38 -1.14 -0.49 10.47
CA GLY A 38 -0.79 -1.87 10.78
C GLY A 38 -1.95 -2.70 11.37
N LYS A 39 -2.94 -2.07 12.02
CA LYS A 39 -4.15 -2.76 12.50
C LYS A 39 -5.09 -3.03 11.32
N ILE A 40 -5.31 -2.04 10.46
CA ILE A 40 -6.10 -2.16 9.22
C ILE A 40 -5.53 -3.26 8.33
N ALA A 41 -4.22 -3.24 8.09
CA ALA A 41 -3.55 -4.26 7.29
C ALA A 41 -3.74 -5.69 7.83
N ARG A 42 -3.78 -5.86 9.16
CA ARG A 42 -4.08 -7.17 9.79
C ARG A 42 -5.52 -7.59 9.62
N LEU A 43 -6.47 -6.65 9.76
CA LEU A 43 -7.90 -6.94 9.60
C LEU A 43 -8.20 -7.32 8.14
N ILE A 44 -7.75 -6.51 7.18
CA ILE A 44 -7.86 -6.83 5.74
C ILE A 44 -7.17 -8.17 5.47
N GLY A 45 -5.94 -8.36 5.96
CA GLY A 45 -5.21 -9.59 5.75
C GLY A 45 -5.92 -10.84 6.32
N LYS A 46 -6.66 -10.71 7.42
CA LYS A 46 -7.48 -11.80 7.96
C LYS A 46 -8.70 -12.07 7.05
N GLN A 47 -9.43 -11.03 6.65
CA GLN A 47 -10.67 -11.14 5.87
C GLN A 47 -10.46 -11.67 4.45
N LEU A 48 -9.29 -11.40 3.89
CA LEU A 48 -8.90 -11.86 2.56
C LEU A 48 -8.05 -13.14 2.59
N GLU A 49 -7.73 -13.69 3.77
CA GLU A 49 -6.68 -14.73 3.93
C GLU A 49 -5.37 -14.38 3.19
N ALA A 50 -5.03 -13.09 3.15
CA ALA A 50 -3.92 -12.54 2.39
C ALA A 50 -2.57 -12.72 3.09
N GLY A 51 -1.48 -12.63 2.31
CA GLY A 51 -0.16 -12.42 2.86
C GLY A 51 -0.09 -11.04 3.51
N ILE A 52 0.67 -10.88 4.60
CA ILE A 52 0.88 -9.57 5.23
C ILE A 52 2.37 -9.30 5.43
N VAL A 53 2.78 -8.06 5.17
CA VAL A 53 4.15 -7.56 5.42
C VAL A 53 4.03 -6.20 6.09
N ILE A 54 4.36 -6.12 7.39
CA ILE A 54 4.11 -4.92 8.22
C ILE A 54 5.40 -4.46 8.87
N ASN A 55 5.85 -3.26 8.53
CA ASN A 55 6.95 -2.59 9.22
C ASN A 55 6.43 -1.99 10.53
N LYS A 56 6.93 -2.47 11.67
CA LYS A 56 6.59 -1.97 13.00
C LYS A 56 7.73 -1.20 13.67
N PHE A 57 8.93 -1.25 13.11
CA PHE A 57 10.13 -0.79 13.81
C PHE A 57 10.75 0.46 13.22
N PHE A 58 10.63 0.66 11.91
CA PHE A 58 11.20 1.79 11.20
C PHE A 58 10.15 2.86 10.91
N PHE A 59 10.57 4.11 10.82
CA PHE A 59 9.71 5.26 10.58
C PHE A 59 10.43 6.33 9.76
N LYS A 60 9.70 7.29 9.21
CA LYS A 60 10.27 8.38 8.39
C LYS A 60 11.22 9.25 9.21
N LYS A 61 12.16 9.91 8.52
CA LYS A 61 13.04 10.92 9.14
C LYS A 61 12.29 12.11 9.76
N THR A 62 11.07 12.36 9.32
CA THR A 62 10.19 13.41 9.85
C THR A 62 9.40 12.97 11.09
N ASN A 63 9.54 11.71 11.54
CA ASN A 63 8.90 11.24 12.77
C ASN A 63 9.57 11.86 13.99
N SER A 64 8.81 12.26 15.01
CA SER A 64 9.36 12.85 16.23
C SER A 64 10.33 11.94 17.00
N ARG A 65 10.29 10.62 16.76
CA ARG A 65 11.24 9.66 17.35
C ARG A 65 12.58 9.58 16.60
N ALA A 66 12.72 10.22 15.43
CA ALA A 66 13.92 10.14 14.61
C ALA A 66 15.15 10.78 15.26
N GLU A 67 14.98 11.80 16.09
CA GLU A 67 16.07 12.40 16.87
C GLU A 67 16.63 11.41 17.91
N LYS A 68 15.74 10.66 18.57
CA LYS A 68 16.11 9.70 19.64
C LYS A 68 16.56 8.34 19.10
N LEU A 69 16.11 7.97 17.91
CA LEU A 69 16.33 6.66 17.30
C LEU A 69 16.70 6.83 15.81
N PRO A 70 17.82 7.49 15.49
CA PRO A 70 18.20 7.82 14.12
C PRO A 70 18.40 6.58 13.23
N ASP A 71 18.89 5.47 13.80
CA ASP A 71 19.08 4.21 13.06
C ASP A 71 17.77 3.56 12.61
N ARG A 72 16.63 4.00 13.16
CA ARG A 72 15.29 3.55 12.78
C ARG A 72 14.56 4.53 11.87
N ALA A 73 15.16 5.68 11.56
CA ALA A 73 14.62 6.74 10.72
C ALA A 73 14.75 6.43 9.22
N ILE A 74 14.14 5.32 8.78
CA ILE A 74 14.15 4.81 7.41
C ILE A 74 12.72 4.77 6.85
N ASP A 75 12.49 5.49 5.75
CA ASP A 75 11.21 5.50 5.03
C ASP A 75 11.11 4.26 4.13
N PHE A 76 10.36 3.25 4.58
CA PHE A 76 10.15 1.99 3.85
C PHE A 76 9.32 2.18 2.58
N ASN A 77 8.69 3.34 2.37
CA ASN A 77 8.01 3.71 1.13
C ASN A 77 8.92 4.43 0.12
N ARG A 78 10.20 4.69 0.46
CA ARG A 78 11.16 5.35 -0.44
C ARG A 78 12.33 4.48 -0.85
N LEU A 79 12.21 3.89 -2.03
CA LEU A 79 13.24 3.09 -2.68
C LEU A 79 14.30 3.94 -3.40
N TYR A 80 15.56 3.48 -3.36
CA TYR A 80 16.64 4.09 -4.13
C TYR A 80 16.64 3.56 -5.58
N TRP A 81 16.32 4.45 -6.52
CA TRP A 81 16.34 4.18 -7.96
C TRP A 81 17.51 4.89 -8.65
N SER A 82 18.21 4.18 -9.54
CA SER A 82 19.22 4.76 -10.44
C SER A 82 18.66 4.93 -11.84
N SER A 83 18.45 6.17 -12.28
CA SER A 83 18.02 6.47 -13.66
C SER A 83 19.05 5.99 -14.68
N ARG A 84 20.35 6.08 -14.36
CA ARG A 84 21.46 5.62 -15.23
C ARG A 84 21.43 4.11 -15.46
N GLN A 85 21.12 3.33 -14.41
CA GLN A 85 21.12 1.87 -14.51
C GLN A 85 19.72 1.29 -14.78
N GLY A 86 18.68 2.12 -14.76
CA GLY A 86 17.30 1.67 -14.93
C GLY A 86 16.84 0.64 -13.89
N LYS A 87 17.39 0.68 -12.66
CA LYS A 87 17.08 -0.32 -11.62
C LYS A 87 17.16 0.23 -10.19
N TYR A 88 16.58 -0.53 -9.27
CA TYR A 88 16.75 -0.32 -7.83
C TYR A 88 18.16 -0.66 -7.38
N ILE A 89 18.76 0.20 -6.54
CA ILE A 89 20.10 -0.01 -5.99
C ILE A 89 19.98 -0.61 -4.59
N TRP A 90 19.76 -1.92 -4.54
CA TRP A 90 19.58 -2.63 -3.27
C TRP A 90 20.76 -2.46 -2.32
N LYS A 91 22.00 -2.39 -2.80
CA LYS A 91 23.18 -2.19 -1.93
C LYS A 91 23.13 -0.90 -1.09
N LYS A 92 22.36 0.11 -1.51
CA LYS A 92 22.16 1.37 -0.77
C LYS A 92 21.01 1.30 0.24
N GLN A 93 20.27 0.20 0.28
CA GLN A 93 19.14 0.00 1.19
C GLN A 93 19.58 -0.67 2.48
N PHE A 94 18.90 -0.30 3.56
CA PHE A 94 19.10 -0.91 4.87
C PHE A 94 18.72 -2.40 4.84
N PRO A 95 19.42 -3.28 5.58
CA PRO A 95 19.15 -4.73 5.58
C PRO A 95 17.68 -5.08 5.85
N ALA A 96 17.05 -4.44 6.84
CA ALA A 96 15.64 -4.70 7.15
C ALA A 96 14.67 -4.30 6.03
N MET A 97 15.01 -3.25 5.26
CA MET A 97 14.24 -2.86 4.08
C MET A 97 14.42 -3.87 2.93
N LYS A 98 15.64 -4.41 2.75
CA LYS A 98 15.86 -5.51 1.77
C LYS A 98 15.04 -6.73 2.13
N GLU A 99 15.04 -7.15 3.41
CA GLU A 99 14.22 -8.26 3.89
C GLU A 99 12.74 -7.99 3.62
N PHE A 100 12.25 -6.79 3.96
CA PHE A 100 10.85 -6.39 3.74
C PHE A 100 10.40 -6.55 2.28
N TYR A 101 11.17 -6.03 1.31
CA TYR A 101 10.82 -6.14 -0.11
C TYR A 101 11.07 -7.55 -0.68
N THR A 102 12.02 -8.30 -0.12
CA THR A 102 12.22 -9.70 -0.46
C THR A 102 11.01 -10.54 -0.05
N ASP A 103 10.47 -10.32 1.15
CA ASP A 103 9.29 -11.04 1.64
C ASP A 103 8.03 -10.67 0.84
N ILE A 104 7.86 -9.40 0.44
CA ILE A 104 6.79 -8.99 -0.50
C ILE A 104 6.93 -9.78 -1.81
N GLY A 105 8.13 -9.78 -2.40
CA GLY A 105 8.40 -10.51 -3.64
C GLY A 105 8.07 -11.99 -3.53
N LYS A 106 8.57 -12.66 -2.48
CA LYS A 106 8.31 -14.08 -2.22
C LYS A 106 6.82 -14.39 -2.10
N PHE A 107 6.03 -13.55 -1.42
CA PHE A 107 4.59 -13.79 -1.30
C PHE A 107 3.86 -13.61 -2.63
N CYS A 108 4.24 -12.61 -3.42
CA CYS A 108 3.69 -12.44 -4.76
C CYS A 108 4.09 -13.60 -5.71
N ASP A 109 5.34 -14.07 -5.65
CA ASP A 109 5.81 -15.21 -6.46
C ASP A 109 5.02 -16.49 -6.13
N ARG A 110 4.77 -16.75 -4.85
CA ARG A 110 3.95 -17.90 -4.41
C ARG A 110 2.50 -17.85 -4.90
N VAL A 111 1.92 -16.65 -5.03
CA VAL A 111 0.59 -16.50 -5.63
C VAL A 111 0.61 -16.95 -7.09
N ALA A 112 1.61 -16.49 -7.85
CA ALA A 112 1.77 -16.85 -9.25
C ALA A 112 1.98 -18.37 -9.42
N GLU A 113 2.80 -18.98 -8.56
CA GLU A 113 3.04 -20.43 -8.56
C GLU A 113 1.77 -21.25 -8.27
N ARG A 114 0.92 -20.81 -7.33
CA ARG A 114 -0.28 -21.56 -6.90
C ARG A 114 -1.47 -21.42 -7.83
N SER A 115 -1.62 -20.27 -8.48
CA SER A 115 -2.87 -19.89 -9.14
C SER A 115 -2.70 -19.51 -10.61
N HIS A 116 -1.47 -19.37 -11.09
CA HIS A 116 -1.14 -18.76 -12.39
C HIS A 116 -1.73 -17.35 -12.59
N LYS A 117 -2.18 -16.70 -11.51
CA LYS A 117 -2.69 -15.32 -11.50
C LYS A 117 -1.61 -14.35 -11.02
N LYS A 118 -1.76 -13.09 -11.42
CA LYS A 118 -0.95 -11.99 -10.87
C LYS A 118 -1.36 -11.73 -9.42
N ALA A 119 -0.37 -11.52 -8.54
CA ALA A 119 -0.64 -11.07 -7.19
C ALA A 119 -1.23 -9.64 -7.19
N VAL A 120 -1.98 -9.33 -6.13
CA VAL A 120 -2.55 -8.00 -5.86
C VAL A 120 -1.95 -7.46 -4.58
N ALA A 121 -0.93 -6.61 -4.71
CA ALA A 121 -0.28 -5.95 -3.59
C ALA A 121 -1.03 -4.67 -3.18
N VAL A 122 -1.39 -4.56 -1.90
CA VAL A 122 -2.16 -3.43 -1.36
C VAL A 122 -1.35 -2.76 -0.26
N TYR A 123 -0.85 -1.57 -0.54
CA TYR A 123 -0.09 -0.75 0.41
C TYR A 123 -1.04 0.12 1.22
N ILE A 124 -1.06 -0.06 2.54
CA ILE A 124 -1.90 0.67 3.48
C ILE A 124 -1.10 1.80 4.10
N HIS A 125 -1.56 3.03 3.86
CA HIS A 125 -0.97 4.27 4.34
C HIS A 125 -1.99 5.13 5.06
N GLY A 126 -1.49 6.15 5.76
CA GLY A 126 -2.29 7.12 6.47
C GLY A 126 -2.06 8.53 5.94
N MET A 127 -3.15 9.28 5.77
CA MET A 127 -3.10 10.71 5.44
C MET A 127 -3.95 11.53 6.42
N ASN A 128 -3.88 12.86 6.26
CA ASN A 128 -4.68 13.84 6.99
C ASN A 128 -5.06 14.95 5.99
N ILE A 129 -6.05 14.68 5.15
CA ILE A 129 -6.49 15.57 4.06
C ILE A 129 -7.98 15.87 4.26
N PRO A 130 -8.36 17.14 4.49
CA PRO A 130 -9.77 17.49 4.66
C PRO A 130 -10.65 17.05 3.49
N ARG A 131 -11.85 16.55 3.79
CA ARG A 131 -12.90 16.16 2.83
C ARG A 131 -12.54 15.00 1.89
N LEU A 132 -11.45 14.28 2.17
CA LEU A 132 -11.02 13.12 1.39
C LEU A 132 -10.85 11.94 2.34
N GLY A 133 -11.62 10.88 2.15
CA GLY A 133 -11.56 9.69 3.01
C GLY A 133 -10.43 8.75 2.62
N ILE A 134 -10.33 8.44 1.31
CA ILE A 134 -9.24 7.62 0.76
C ILE A 134 -8.70 8.28 -0.52
N ASP A 135 -7.38 8.32 -0.70
CA ASP A 135 -6.75 8.56 -2.00
C ASP A 135 -6.09 7.28 -2.52
N ILE A 136 -6.39 6.92 -3.78
CA ILE A 136 -5.89 5.71 -4.42
C ILE A 136 -4.66 6.06 -5.27
N GLY A 137 -3.48 5.59 -4.86
CA GLY A 137 -2.22 5.76 -5.59
C GLY A 137 -1.89 4.55 -6.46
N VAL A 138 -1.97 4.71 -7.79
CA VAL A 138 -1.79 3.61 -8.76
C VAL A 138 -0.96 3.99 -9.99
N GLY A 139 -0.12 5.02 -9.87
CA GLY A 139 0.61 5.59 -11.01
C GLY A 139 -0.28 6.38 -11.96
N MET A 140 -1.46 6.80 -11.52
CA MET A 140 -2.43 7.59 -12.27
C MET A 140 -3.02 8.69 -11.37
N LYS A 141 -3.44 9.80 -11.97
CA LYS A 141 -4.27 10.83 -11.32
C LYS A 141 -5.55 11.07 -12.12
N ALA A 142 -6.66 11.33 -11.42
CA ALA A 142 -7.87 11.83 -12.06
C ALA A 142 -7.71 13.29 -12.49
N LYS A 143 -8.25 13.67 -13.66
CA LYS A 143 -8.29 15.06 -14.15
C LYS A 143 -9.73 15.60 -14.18
N GLY A 144 -9.93 16.75 -13.52
CA GLY A 144 -11.20 17.45 -13.49
C GLY A 144 -12.32 16.67 -12.77
N LYS A 145 -13.57 16.98 -13.10
CA LYS A 145 -14.77 16.29 -12.56
C LYS A 145 -15.11 14.97 -13.27
N GLY A 146 -14.35 14.58 -14.30
CA GLY A 146 -14.64 13.41 -15.15
C GLY A 146 -13.76 12.19 -14.86
N PHE A 147 -14.13 11.03 -15.41
CA PHE A 147 -13.36 9.78 -15.36
C PHE A 147 -12.13 9.76 -16.29
N ARG A 148 -11.51 10.91 -16.57
CA ARG A 148 -10.28 11.00 -17.34
C ARG A 148 -9.09 10.86 -16.40
N PHE A 149 -8.18 9.95 -16.73
CA PHE A 149 -7.01 9.65 -15.91
C PHE A 149 -5.74 9.93 -16.70
N GLU A 150 -4.72 10.43 -16.01
CA GLU A 150 -3.40 10.64 -16.56
C GLU A 150 -2.36 9.81 -15.81
N GLY A 151 -1.53 9.11 -16.57
CA GLY A 151 -0.28 8.54 -16.06
C GLY A 151 0.86 9.54 -16.18
N SER A 152 1.96 9.29 -15.47
CA SER A 152 3.22 9.96 -15.78
C SER A 152 3.78 9.49 -17.14
N LEU A 153 4.54 10.35 -17.82
CA LEU A 153 5.27 9.98 -19.03
C LEU A 153 6.26 8.86 -18.71
N LYS A 154 6.25 7.76 -19.47
CA LYS A 154 7.19 6.65 -19.28
C LYS A 154 8.61 7.12 -19.61
N SER A 155 9.50 7.13 -18.63
CA SER A 155 10.89 7.60 -18.76
C SER A 155 11.82 6.79 -17.83
N PRO A 156 13.15 6.81 -18.03
CA PRO A 156 14.09 6.28 -17.03
C PRO A 156 14.15 7.12 -15.75
N TYR A 157 13.64 8.36 -15.77
CA TYR A 157 13.68 9.29 -14.65
C TYR A 157 12.90 8.79 -13.43
N TYR A 158 13.35 9.11 -12.21
CA TYR A 158 12.73 8.55 -11.02
C TYR A 158 11.30 9.06 -10.78
N CYS A 159 10.91 10.22 -11.31
CA CYS A 159 9.54 10.75 -11.24
C CYS A 159 8.59 10.21 -12.34
N SER A 160 8.95 9.11 -13.01
CA SER A 160 8.16 8.53 -14.11
C SER A 160 7.73 7.08 -13.85
N GLY A 161 6.70 6.93 -13.06
CA GLY A 161 6.02 5.66 -12.77
C GLY A 161 5.11 5.24 -13.92
N VAL A 162 4.49 4.08 -13.76
CA VAL A 162 3.50 3.55 -14.68
C VAL A 162 2.25 3.15 -13.92
N ALA A 163 1.15 2.97 -14.66
CA ALA A 163 -0.07 2.45 -14.07
C ALA A 163 0.17 1.05 -13.48
N THR A 164 -0.22 0.86 -12.22
CA THR A 164 -0.05 -0.41 -11.50
C THR A 164 -1.31 -1.27 -11.51
N LEU A 165 -2.44 -0.71 -11.95
CA LEU A 165 -3.72 -1.37 -12.19
C LEU A 165 -4.28 -1.00 -13.56
N GLN A 166 -5.24 -1.80 -14.04
CA GLN A 166 -6.05 -1.44 -15.19
C GLN A 166 -7.08 -0.36 -14.82
N LEU A 167 -7.44 0.50 -15.79
CA LEU A 167 -8.38 1.58 -15.57
C LEU A 167 -9.77 1.10 -15.09
N SER A 168 -10.25 -0.04 -15.61
CA SER A 168 -11.51 -0.68 -15.20
C SER A 168 -11.50 -1.04 -13.71
N GLN A 169 -10.39 -1.62 -13.23
CA GLN A 169 -10.19 -1.98 -11.83
C GLN A 169 -10.18 -0.75 -10.93
N VAL A 170 -9.45 0.31 -11.33
CA VAL A 170 -9.40 1.59 -10.59
C VAL A 170 -10.78 2.21 -10.45
N LYS A 171 -11.55 2.26 -11.54
CA LYS A 171 -12.93 2.77 -11.52
C LYS A 171 -13.84 1.96 -10.59
N LYS A 172 -13.73 0.62 -10.63
CA LYS A 172 -14.54 -0.28 -9.80
C LYS A 172 -14.22 -0.11 -8.31
N ILE A 173 -12.94 -0.12 -7.94
CA ILE A 173 -12.48 0.10 -6.55
C ILE A 173 -12.95 1.48 -6.07
N LYS A 174 -12.71 2.54 -6.85
CA LYS A 174 -13.14 3.90 -6.48
C LYS A 174 -14.64 3.93 -6.19
N LYS A 175 -15.47 3.39 -7.09
CA LYS A 175 -16.93 3.40 -6.94
C LYS A 175 -17.35 2.69 -5.65
N LEU A 176 -16.86 1.48 -5.41
CA LEU A 176 -17.23 0.67 -4.24
C LEU A 176 -16.83 1.35 -2.93
N LEU A 177 -15.59 1.85 -2.84
CA LEU A 177 -15.11 2.58 -1.68
C LEU A 177 -15.89 3.88 -1.46
N GLU A 178 -16.12 4.66 -2.52
CA GLU A 178 -16.79 5.96 -2.43
C GLU A 178 -18.24 5.81 -1.97
N THR A 179 -18.97 4.81 -2.47
CA THR A 179 -20.34 4.54 -2.00
C THR A 179 -20.36 4.29 -0.49
N GLY A 180 -19.48 3.42 0.03
CA GLY A 180 -19.45 3.15 1.47
C GLY A 180 -19.00 4.35 2.32
N ILE A 181 -17.91 5.00 1.90
CA ILE A 181 -17.30 6.11 2.65
C ILE A 181 -18.20 7.35 2.63
N MET A 182 -18.80 7.69 1.50
CA MET A 182 -19.71 8.83 1.40
C MET A 182 -20.95 8.62 2.27
N ASN A 183 -21.55 7.42 2.22
CA ASN A 183 -22.78 7.13 2.98
C ASN A 183 -22.58 7.23 4.50
N LYS A 184 -21.41 6.84 5.02
CA LYS A 184 -21.14 6.83 6.46
C LYS A 184 -20.47 8.10 6.98
N TYR A 185 -19.54 8.68 6.22
CA TYR A 185 -18.67 9.76 6.68
C TYR A 185 -18.84 11.07 5.90
N GLY A 186 -19.60 11.08 4.80
CA GLY A 186 -19.70 12.25 3.92
C GLY A 186 -18.37 12.63 3.24
N LEU A 187 -17.42 11.68 3.15
CA LEU A 187 -16.09 11.89 2.57
C LEU A 187 -15.99 11.31 1.15
N MET A 188 -15.17 11.93 0.31
CA MET A 188 -14.93 11.46 -1.07
C MET A 188 -13.79 10.43 -1.15
N VAL A 189 -13.73 9.72 -2.29
CA VAL A 189 -12.56 8.90 -2.65
C VAL A 189 -11.88 9.47 -3.90
N GLY A 190 -10.59 9.72 -3.77
CA GLY A 190 -9.72 10.24 -4.83
C GLY A 190 -8.96 9.13 -5.55
N VAL A 191 -8.46 9.46 -6.74
CA VAL A 191 -7.44 8.67 -7.43
C VAL A 191 -6.29 9.59 -7.78
N GLY A 192 -5.18 9.42 -7.09
CA GLY A 192 -3.98 10.22 -7.25
C GLY A 192 -4.20 11.73 -7.08
N LYS A 193 -5.15 12.13 -6.22
CA LYS A 193 -5.44 13.55 -5.98
C LYS A 193 -4.28 14.24 -5.26
N HIS A 194 -3.70 13.54 -4.27
CA HIS A 194 -2.53 13.97 -3.51
C HIS A 194 -1.36 12.99 -3.68
N TYR A 195 -1.67 11.70 -3.83
CA TYR A 195 -0.69 10.62 -3.86
C TYR A 195 -0.83 9.78 -5.13
N PRO A 196 -0.46 10.31 -6.32
CA PRO A 196 -0.63 9.60 -7.59
C PRO A 196 0.30 8.39 -7.78
N ALA A 197 1.31 8.24 -6.90
CA ALA A 197 2.31 7.19 -6.99
C ALA A 197 3.11 7.16 -8.31
N TRP A 198 3.41 8.33 -8.87
CA TRP A 198 4.19 8.50 -10.10
C TRP A 198 5.70 8.37 -9.95
N SER A 199 6.23 8.20 -8.74
CA SER A 199 7.68 8.06 -8.58
C SER A 199 8.05 6.60 -8.52
N LYS A 200 9.02 6.16 -9.32
CA LYS A 200 9.65 4.84 -9.22
C LYS A 200 10.25 4.56 -7.86
N ARG A 201 10.50 5.63 -7.07
CA ARG A 201 10.97 5.53 -5.69
C ARG A 201 9.86 5.20 -4.69
N ILE A 202 8.58 5.28 -5.06
CA ILE A 202 7.47 4.92 -4.16
C ILE A 202 7.28 3.39 -4.19
N ALA A 203 6.98 2.78 -3.04
CA ALA A 203 6.94 1.32 -2.90
C ALA A 203 6.04 0.63 -3.91
N VAL A 204 4.85 1.17 -4.17
CA VAL A 204 3.89 0.54 -5.09
C VAL A 204 4.45 0.36 -6.52
N GLN A 205 5.39 1.21 -6.94
CA GLN A 205 6.04 1.09 -8.25
C GLN A 205 7.05 -0.06 -8.33
N PHE A 206 7.44 -0.66 -7.19
CA PHE A 206 8.29 -1.86 -7.15
C PHE A 206 7.74 -2.96 -8.05
N HIS A 207 6.44 -3.19 -8.01
CA HIS A 207 5.77 -4.27 -8.75
C HIS A 207 5.87 -4.13 -10.27
N LYS A 208 5.93 -2.90 -10.80
CA LYS A 208 6.07 -2.68 -12.24
C LYS A 208 7.51 -2.46 -12.68
N THR A 209 8.29 -1.75 -11.87
CA THR A 209 9.65 -1.34 -12.27
C THR A 209 10.73 -2.35 -11.94
N ALA A 210 10.46 -3.32 -11.05
CA ALA A 210 11.35 -4.46 -10.82
C ALA A 210 11.08 -5.65 -11.77
N GLY A 211 10.20 -5.49 -12.77
CA GLY A 211 9.91 -6.52 -13.76
C GLY A 211 8.98 -7.66 -13.29
N ARG A 212 8.26 -7.48 -12.17
CA ARG A 212 7.38 -8.50 -11.59
C ARG A 212 6.01 -8.56 -12.27
N ASP A 213 5.54 -7.41 -12.74
CA ASP A 213 4.23 -7.22 -13.38
C ASP A 213 3.01 -7.57 -12.51
N ASP A 214 3.16 -7.65 -11.19
CA ASP A 214 2.03 -7.79 -10.25
C ASP A 214 1.05 -6.60 -10.38
N TYR A 215 -0.20 -6.78 -9.93
CA TYR A 215 -1.09 -5.67 -9.65
C TYR A 215 -0.70 -5.03 -8.32
N ALA A 216 -0.75 -3.70 -8.25
CA ALA A 216 -0.46 -3.00 -7.00
C ALA A 216 -1.28 -1.73 -6.84
N LEU A 217 -1.66 -1.38 -5.61
CA LEU A 217 -2.23 -0.08 -5.28
C LEU A 217 -1.79 0.40 -3.90
N GLN A 218 -1.79 1.73 -3.73
CA GLN A 218 -1.59 2.40 -2.46
C GLN A 218 -2.93 3.01 -2.01
N LEU A 219 -3.34 2.74 -0.78
CA LEU A 219 -4.52 3.34 -0.15
C LEU A 219 -4.05 4.28 0.96
N GLU A 220 -4.21 5.57 0.70
CA GLU A 220 -3.97 6.63 1.69
C GLU A 220 -5.25 6.86 2.46
N ILE A 221 -5.33 6.38 3.70
CA ILE A 221 -6.55 6.40 4.50
C ILE A 221 -6.52 7.60 5.45
N ASP A 222 -7.52 8.46 5.38
CA ASP A 222 -7.61 9.63 6.24
C ASP A 222 -7.68 9.26 7.73
N LYS A 223 -7.25 10.17 8.60
CA LYS A 223 -7.31 9.98 10.06
C LYS A 223 -8.72 9.71 10.55
N GLU A 224 -9.75 10.33 9.95
CA GLU A 224 -11.14 10.20 10.38
C GLU A 224 -11.63 8.75 10.29
N LEU A 225 -11.22 8.03 9.24
CA LEU A 225 -11.54 6.62 9.03
C LEU A 225 -10.73 5.66 9.92
N ARG A 226 -9.85 6.18 10.78
CA ARG A 226 -8.92 5.39 11.60
C ARG A 226 -8.96 5.74 13.09
N ASN A 227 -9.99 6.49 13.50
CA ASN A 227 -10.08 7.08 14.83
C ASN A 227 -10.60 6.12 15.89
N SER A 228 -11.58 5.27 15.57
CA SER A 228 -12.19 4.33 16.51
C SER A 228 -12.00 2.85 16.10
N PRO A 229 -12.03 1.90 17.04
CA PRO A 229 -12.05 0.47 16.71
C PRO A 229 -13.15 0.08 15.70
N GLU A 230 -14.33 0.70 15.82
CA GLU A 230 -15.49 0.48 14.95
C GLU A 230 -15.19 0.95 13.51
N ASP A 231 -14.55 2.11 13.36
CA ASP A 231 -14.12 2.61 12.06
C ASP A 231 -13.04 1.73 11.43
N LEU A 232 -12.09 1.25 12.25
CA LEU A 232 -11.05 0.34 11.76
C LEU A 232 -11.65 -0.97 11.21
N VAL A 233 -12.67 -1.52 11.88
CA VAL A 233 -13.38 -2.71 11.40
C VAL A 233 -14.17 -2.40 10.14
N TYR A 234 -14.95 -1.31 10.15
CA TYR A 234 -15.77 -0.90 9.01
C TYR A 234 -14.92 -0.66 7.76
N ILE A 235 -13.85 0.12 7.86
CA ILE A 235 -13.01 0.46 6.71
C ILE A 235 -12.26 -0.76 6.19
N SER A 236 -11.83 -1.66 7.08
CA SER A 236 -11.19 -2.91 6.67
C SER A 236 -12.15 -3.81 5.91
N ASN A 237 -13.40 -3.95 6.37
CA ASN A 237 -14.45 -4.69 5.66
C ASN A 237 -14.70 -4.10 4.28
N LEU A 238 -14.92 -2.78 4.22
CA LEU A 238 -15.21 -2.09 2.97
C LEU A 238 -14.08 -2.23 1.94
N ILE A 239 -12.82 -2.13 2.39
CA ILE A 239 -11.65 -2.34 1.53
C ILE A 239 -11.59 -3.80 1.07
N SER A 240 -11.72 -4.77 1.97
CA SER A 240 -11.68 -6.20 1.64
C SER A 240 -12.74 -6.57 0.62
N GLU A 241 -13.99 -6.14 0.82
CA GLU A 241 -15.09 -6.42 -0.11
C GLU A 241 -14.88 -5.72 -1.46
N SER A 242 -14.36 -4.49 -1.46
CA SER A 242 -14.03 -3.78 -2.71
C SER A 242 -12.96 -4.50 -3.52
N LEU A 243 -11.95 -5.06 -2.83
CA LEU A 243 -10.88 -5.84 -3.45
C LEU A 243 -11.40 -7.17 -4.00
N LYS A 244 -12.16 -7.94 -3.20
CA LYS A 244 -12.80 -9.19 -3.66
C LYS A 244 -13.65 -8.96 -4.91
N ASN A 245 -14.56 -7.99 -4.85
CA ASN A 245 -15.43 -7.67 -5.98
C ASN A 245 -14.65 -7.22 -7.23
N THR A 246 -13.40 -6.78 -7.11
CA THR A 246 -12.59 -6.31 -8.24
C THR A 246 -11.70 -7.39 -8.84
N PHE A 247 -11.17 -8.30 -8.03
CA PHE A 247 -10.13 -9.25 -8.44
C PHE A 247 -10.54 -10.73 -8.35
N CYS A 248 -11.64 -11.04 -7.65
CA CYS A 248 -12.19 -12.38 -7.53
C CYS A 248 -13.40 -12.59 -8.45
#